data_AF-A0A5C5VP90-F1
#
_entry.id   AF-A0A5C5VP90-F1
#
_cell.length_a   1.000
_cell.length_b   1.000
_cell.length_c   1.000
_cell.angle_alpha   90.00
_cell.angle_beta   90.00
_cell.angle_gamma   90.00
#
_symmetry.space_group_name_H-M   'P 1'
#
loop_
_entity.id
_entity.type
_entity.pdbx_description
1 polymer ?
#
loop_
_entity_poly.entity_id
_entity_poly.type
_entity_poly.pdbx_seq_one_letter_code
_entity_poly.pdbx_strand_id
1 'polypeptide(L)'
;MTTTTQNQNWTNTNTQGCCTTVPFDQINAPGAYICNWSGHLLRVPEDGITPGRSPMLNIVGCEPLTVTKISDNPYITVTKAKLVAANYDIATNF
;
A
#
# COMPACT_ATOMS: atom_id res chain seq x y z
N MET A 1 12.16 -44.83 -26.60
CA MET A 1 12.82 -44.18 -25.46
C MET A 1 12.49 -42.69 -25.54
N THR A 2 11.40 -42.27 -24.91
CA THR A 2 10.95 -40.87 -24.92
C THR A 2 11.10 -40.33 -23.50
N THR A 3 12.12 -39.49 -23.31
CA THR A 3 12.47 -38.84 -22.05
C THR A 3 11.47 -37.72 -21.80
N THR A 4 10.58 -37.90 -20.84
CA THR A 4 9.64 -36.86 -20.39
C THR A 4 10.36 -35.97 -19.38
N THR A 5 10.77 -34.78 -19.79
CA THR A 5 11.36 -33.76 -18.91
C THR A 5 10.24 -33.12 -18.09
N GLN A 6 10.15 -33.46 -16.79
CA GLN A 6 9.27 -32.76 -15.85
C GLN A 6 9.84 -31.36 -15.57
N ASN A 7 9.13 -30.33 -16.04
CA ASN A 7 9.44 -28.94 -15.79
C ASN A 7 8.82 -28.53 -14.44
N GLN A 8 9.66 -28.33 -13.42
CA GLN A 8 9.22 -27.88 -12.10
C GLN A 8 8.97 -26.37 -12.14
N ASN A 9 7.71 -25.97 -12.36
CA ASN A 9 7.27 -24.59 -12.19
C ASN A 9 7.22 -24.26 -10.69
N TRP A 10 8.31 -23.69 -10.19
CA TRP A 10 8.34 -23.04 -8.88
C TRP A 10 7.53 -21.74 -8.97
N THR A 11 6.24 -21.80 -8.67
CA THR A 11 5.46 -20.60 -8.36
C THR A 11 5.88 -20.12 -6.97
N ASN A 12 6.89 -19.25 -6.94
CA ASN A 12 7.17 -18.40 -5.79
C ASN A 12 5.98 -17.44 -5.59
N THR A 13 4.87 -17.92 -5.03
CA THR A 13 3.89 -17.04 -4.39
C THR A 13 4.50 -16.61 -3.07
N ASN A 14 5.48 -15.72 -3.17
CA ASN A 14 5.91 -14.95 -2.03
C ASN A 14 4.68 -14.13 -1.63
N THR A 15 4.01 -14.53 -0.55
CA THR A 15 2.96 -13.79 0.14
C THR A 15 3.58 -12.51 0.75
N GLN A 16 4.04 -11.60 -0.11
CA GLN A 16 4.39 -10.22 0.23
C GLN A 16 3.11 -9.42 -0.03
N GLY A 17 2.50 -8.92 1.05
CA GLY A 17 1.22 -8.22 1.01
C GLY A 17 1.21 -7.18 -0.10
N CYS A 18 0.16 -7.20 -0.92
CA CYS A 18 -0.01 -6.35 -2.09
C CYS A 18 0.16 -4.86 -1.73
N CYS A 19 1.37 -4.36 -1.96
CA CYS A 19 1.74 -2.97 -1.75
C CYS A 19 1.26 -2.20 -2.97
N THR A 20 -0.03 -1.82 -3.00
CA THR A 20 -0.60 -1.12 -4.16
C THR A 20 -0.32 0.37 -4.03
N THR A 21 0.40 0.92 -5.01
CA THR A 21 0.53 2.37 -5.17
C THR A 21 -0.66 2.89 -5.97
N VAL A 22 -1.38 3.86 -5.42
CA VAL A 22 -2.51 4.52 -6.07
C VAL A 22 -2.38 6.04 -5.91
N PRO A 23 -2.94 6.83 -6.84
CA PRO A 23 -3.13 8.25 -6.61
C PRO A 23 -3.97 8.48 -5.35
N PHE A 24 -3.65 9.53 -4.57
CA PHE A 24 -4.36 9.87 -3.34
C PHE A 24 -5.87 10.04 -3.55
N ASP A 25 -6.28 10.60 -4.68
CA ASP A 25 -7.70 10.79 -5.05
C ASP A 25 -8.44 9.47 -5.34
N GLN A 26 -7.71 8.38 -5.63
CA GLN A 26 -8.27 7.07 -5.98
C GLN A 26 -8.26 6.06 -4.81
N ILE A 27 -8.10 6.53 -3.57
CA ILE A 27 -8.14 5.67 -2.39
C ILE A 27 -9.59 5.23 -2.14
N ASN A 28 -9.89 3.98 -2.51
CA ASN A 28 -11.23 3.40 -2.42
C ASN A 28 -11.33 2.26 -1.40
N ALA A 29 -10.23 1.93 -0.70
CA ALA A 29 -10.18 0.82 0.24
C ALA A 29 -9.62 1.27 1.60
N PRO A 30 -10.21 0.86 2.73
CA PRO A 30 -9.67 1.23 4.03
C PRO A 30 -8.30 0.59 4.25
N GLY A 31 -7.48 1.25 5.07
CA GLY A 31 -6.16 0.77 5.42
C GLY A 31 -5.17 1.85 5.83
N ALA A 32 -3.94 1.40 6.06
CA ALA A 32 -2.78 2.24 6.29
C ALA A 32 -2.04 2.44 4.96
N TYR A 33 -1.80 3.71 4.64
CA TYR A 33 -1.12 4.16 3.44
C TYR A 33 0.08 5.03 3.80
N ILE A 34 1.09 5.07 2.95
CA ILE A 34 2.22 6.00 3.08
C ILE A 34 2.20 6.96 1.91
N CYS A 35 2.34 8.25 2.19
CA CYS A 35 2.53 9.27 1.17
C CYS A 35 3.95 9.19 0.61
N ASN A 36 4.12 8.85 -0.66
CA ASN A 36 5.44 8.67 -1.24
C ASN A 36 6.24 9.98 -1.32
N TRP A 37 5.56 11.12 -1.38
CA TRP A 37 6.19 12.44 -1.50
C TRP A 37 6.68 13.00 -0.16
N SER A 38 6.01 12.68 0.95
CA SER A 38 6.32 13.26 2.27
C SER A 38 6.75 12.22 3.30
N GLY A 39 6.57 10.93 3.00
CA GLY A 39 6.80 9.82 3.92
C GLY A 39 5.83 9.76 5.10
N HIS A 40 4.69 10.47 5.05
CA HIS A 40 3.72 10.48 6.15
C HIS A 40 2.83 9.23 6.14
N LEU A 41 2.44 8.75 7.34
CA LEU A 41 1.46 7.69 7.50
C LEU A 41 0.04 8.24 7.43
N LEU A 42 -0.71 7.80 6.43
CA LEU A 42 -2.12 8.07 6.27
C LEU A 42 -2.92 6.87 6.79
N ARG A 43 -3.86 7.13 7.70
CA ARG A 43 -4.76 6.11 8.25
C ARG A 43 -6.16 6.35 7.73
N VAL A 44 -6.69 5.39 6.99
CA VAL A 44 -8.00 5.49 6.35
C VAL A 44 -8.92 4.44 6.99
N PRO A 45 -9.78 4.83 7.94
CA PRO A 45 -10.76 3.91 8.52
C PRO A 45 -11.85 3.54 7.51
N GLU A 46 -12.59 2.47 7.78
CA GLU A 46 -13.74 2.06 6.97
C GLU A 46 -14.81 3.16 6.87
N ASP A 47 -15.06 3.89 7.95
CA ASP A 47 -15.97 5.03 7.97
C ASP A 47 -15.49 6.20 7.08
N GLY A 48 -14.19 6.26 6.80
CA GLY A 48 -13.59 7.30 5.97
C GLY A 48 -13.79 7.08 4.47
N ILE A 49 -14.30 5.91 4.08
CA ILE A 49 -14.53 5.54 2.68
C ILE A 49 -16.00 5.25 2.47
N THR A 50 -16.74 6.30 2.12
CA THR A 50 -18.11 6.15 1.63
C THR A 50 -18.10 6.12 0.10
N PRO A 51 -18.74 5.12 -0.56
CA PRO A 51 -18.84 5.09 -2.01
C PRO A 51 -19.46 6.39 -2.56
N GLY A 52 -18.76 7.08 -3.45
CA GLY A 52 -19.25 8.31 -4.09
C GLY A 52 -18.91 9.63 -3.38
N ARG A 53 -18.08 9.62 -2.34
CA ARG A 53 -17.46 10.82 -1.77
C ARG A 53 -15.95 10.69 -1.91
N SER A 54 -15.27 11.73 -2.40
CA SER A 54 -13.81 11.85 -2.25
C SER A 54 -13.44 11.64 -0.78
N PRO A 55 -12.30 11.00 -0.45
CA PRO A 55 -11.88 10.82 0.93
C PRO A 55 -12.03 12.13 1.71
N MET A 56 -12.49 12.06 2.97
CA MET A 56 -12.78 13.25 3.77
C MET A 56 -11.57 14.21 3.92
N LEU A 57 -10.38 13.74 3.55
CA LEU A 57 -9.16 14.51 3.42
C LEU A 57 -8.89 14.82 1.94
N ASN A 58 -8.84 16.11 1.58
CA ASN A 58 -8.39 16.56 0.25
C ASN A 58 -6.99 17.15 0.36
N ILE A 59 -5.98 16.46 -0.17
CA ILE A 59 -4.61 16.94 -0.24
C ILE A 59 -4.37 17.40 -1.68
N VAL A 60 -3.99 18.66 -1.85
CA VAL A 60 -3.62 19.24 -3.15
C VAL A 60 -2.16 19.64 -3.13
N GLY A 61 -1.46 19.31 -4.21
CA GLY A 61 -0.03 19.58 -4.39
C GLY A 61 0.27 19.87 -5.85
N CYS A 62 1.46 20.43 -6.11
CA CYS A 62 1.93 20.69 -7.47
C CYS A 62 2.36 19.40 -8.20
N GLU A 63 2.75 18.39 -7.41
CA GLU A 63 3.31 17.13 -7.88
C GLU A 63 2.28 15.99 -7.80
N PRO A 64 2.46 14.89 -8.57
CA PRO A 64 1.57 13.73 -8.51
C PRO A 64 1.59 13.09 -7.10
N LEU A 65 0.49 13.29 -6.37
CA LEU A 65 0.30 12.76 -5.02
C LEU A 65 -0.02 11.27 -5.07
N THR A 66 1.00 10.43 -4.95
CA THR A 66 0.87 8.96 -4.91
C THR A 66 1.03 8.42 -3.50
N VAL A 67 0.10 7.56 -3.09
CA VAL A 67 0.15 6.86 -1.82
C VAL A 67 0.31 5.37 -2.04
N THR A 68 0.96 4.71 -1.10
CA THR A 68 1.20 3.27 -1.16
C THR A 68 0.52 2.58 0.00
N LYS A 69 -0.37 1.63 -0.28
CA LYS A 69 -1.03 0.82 0.74
C LYS A 69 -0.03 -0.14 1.37
N ILE A 70 0.16 -0.04 2.67
CA ILE A 70 1.06 -0.95 3.42
C ILE A 70 0.32 -1.97 4.27
N SER A 71 -0.95 -1.71 4.61
CA SER A 71 -1.77 -2.66 5.37
C SER A 71 -3.25 -2.35 5.19
N ASP A 72 -4.10 -3.38 5.27
CA ASP A 72 -5.55 -3.22 5.35
C ASP A 72 -6.02 -2.72 6.72
N ASN A 73 -5.19 -2.88 7.77
CA ASN A 73 -5.50 -2.36 9.09
C ASN A 73 -5.03 -0.89 9.20
N PRO A 74 -5.93 0.10 9.35
CA PRO A 74 -5.55 1.50 9.50
C PRO A 74 -4.85 1.81 10.83
N TYR A 75 -5.00 0.93 11.83
CA TYR A 75 -4.47 1.12 13.18
C TYR A 75 -3.17 0.34 13.44
N ILE A 76 -2.41 -0.01 12.41
CA ILE A 76 -1.08 -0.59 12.63
C ILE A 76 -0.20 0.34 13.47
N THR A 77 0.64 -0.27 14.30
CA THR A 77 1.62 0.46 15.11
C THR A 77 2.64 1.15 14.20
N VAL A 78 3.15 2.31 14.64
CA VAL A 78 4.17 3.07 13.90
C VAL A 78 5.40 2.21 13.60
N THR A 79 5.86 1.43 14.59
CA THR A 79 6.99 0.51 14.42
C THR A 79 6.74 -0.52 13.32
N LYS A 80 5.53 -1.10 13.25
CA LYS A 80 5.16 -2.04 12.19
C LYS A 80 5.07 -1.34 10.84
N ALA A 81 4.50 -0.14 10.78
CA ALA A 81 4.43 0.66 9.56
C ALA A 81 5.82 0.95 8.99
N LYS A 82 6.77 1.38 9.83
CA LYS A 82 8.17 1.60 9.43
C LYS A 82 8.85 0.34 8.92
N LEU A 83 8.65 -0.78 9.61
CA LEU A 83 9.22 -2.05 9.19
C LEU A 83 8.69 -2.47 7.82
N VAL A 84 7.37 -2.38 7.60
CA VAL A 84 6.77 -2.69 6.30
C VAL A 84 7.25 -1.71 5.22
N ALA A 85 7.29 -0.42 5.49
CA ALA A 85 7.80 0.59 4.57
C ALA A 85 9.25 0.31 4.15
N ALA A 86 10.12 -0.03 5.11
CA ALA A 86 11.51 -0.37 4.85
C ALA A 86 11.67 -1.63 3.98
N ASN A 87 10.78 -2.62 4.13
CA ASN A 87 10.78 -3.80 3.26
C ASN A 87 10.41 -3.46 1.80
N TYR A 88 9.65 -2.38 1.58
CA TYR A 88 9.24 -1.91 0.26
C TYR A 88 10.08 -0.73 -0.27
N ASP A 89 11.18 -0.40 0.41
CA ASP A 89 12.05 0.73 0.05
C ASP A 89 11.32 2.09 0.00
N ILE A 90 10.32 2.28 0.87
CA ILE A 90 9.53 3.51 0.98
C ILE A 90 10.07 4.37 2.12
N ALA A 91 10.45 5.61 1.81
CA ALA A 91 10.88 6.58 2.82
C ALA A 91 9.72 6.95 3.77
N THR A 92 10.02 7.02 5.07
CA THR A 92 9.03 7.39 6.12
C THR A 92 9.55 8.54 6.98
N ASN A 93 8.64 9.43 7.40
CA ASN A 93 8.96 10.68 8.12
C ASN A 93 8.03 10.95 9.33
N PHE A 94 7.64 9.91 10.06
CA PHE A 94 6.76 10.00 11.25
C PHE A 94 7.27 9.13 12.40
#